data_AF-A0A6V7M756-F1
#
_entry.id   AF-A0A6V7M756-F1
#
_cell.length_a   1.000
_cell.length_b   1.000
_cell.length_c   1.000
_cell.angle_alpha   90.00
_cell.angle_beta   90.00
_cell.angle_gamma   90.00
#
_symmetry.space_group_name_H-M   'P 1'
#
loop_
_entity.id
_entity.type
_entity.pdbx_description
1 polymer ?
#
loop_
_entity_poly.entity_id
_entity_poly.type
_entity_poly.pdbx_seq_one_letter_code
_entity_poly.pdbx_strand_id
1 'polypeptide(L)' 'YHHVIPAVLPMFHIYGMNIIFMPRLAGGGHLITLPLFRPDLFTQILTNFP' A
#
# COMPACT_ATOMS: atom_id res chain seq x y z
N TYR A 1 -15.14 -4.92 4.68
CA TYR A 1 -14.57 -4.07 3.60
C TYR A 1 -13.18 -3.62 4.06
N HIS A 2 -12.15 -4.43 3.83
CA HIS A 2 -10.78 -4.08 4.21
C HIS A 2 -10.13 -3.39 3.01
N HIS A 3 -9.89 -2.09 3.11
CA HIS A 3 -9.24 -1.33 2.04
C HIS A 3 -7.77 -1.76 1.89
N VAL A 4 -7.45 -2.42 0.79
CA VAL A 4 -6.09 -2.80 0.43
C VAL A 4 -5.46 -1.68 -0.36
N ILE A 5 -4.39 -1.07 0.16
CA ILE A 5 -3.67 -0.01 -0.55
C ILE A 5 -2.25 -0.50 -0.87
N PRO A 6 -1.84 -0.47 -2.14
CA PRO A 6 -0.47 -0.75 -2.52
C PRO A 6 0.43 0.41 -2.05
N ALA A 7 1.36 0.11 -1.15
CA ALA A 7 2.42 1.04 -0.76
C ALA A 7 3.48 1.06 -1.85
N VAL A 8 3.23 1.88 -2.88
CA VAL A 8 4.16 2.15 -4.00
C VAL A 8 5.28 3.09 -3.59
N LEU A 9 5.00 3.95 -2.60
CA LEU A 9 6.00 4.89 -2.11
C LEU A 9 6.91 4.19 -1.09
N PRO A 10 8.24 4.33 -1.20
CA PRO A 10 9.14 3.72 -0.24
C PRO A 10 8.91 4.24 1.19
N MET A 11 8.91 3.32 2.16
CA MET A 11 8.63 3.64 3.57
C MET A 11 9.76 4.42 4.27
N PHE A 12 10.93 4.55 3.65
CA PHE A 12 11.98 5.44 4.14
C PHE A 12 11.64 6.93 3.95
N HIS A 13 10.62 7.23 3.13
CA HIS A 13 10.11 8.58 2.99
C HIS A 13 9.11 8.87 4.11
N ILE A 14 9.27 9.99 4.83
CA ILE A 14 8.43 10.36 6.00
C ILE A 14 6.93 10.38 5.66
N TYR A 15 6.59 10.75 4.42
CA TYR A 15 5.24 10.70 3.88
C TYR A 15 4.72 9.26 3.73
N GLY A 16 5.53 8.35 3.18
CA GLY A 16 5.17 6.94 3.02
C GLY A 16 4.92 6.26 4.38
N MET A 17 5.74 6.59 5.38
CA MET A 17 5.59 6.04 6.72
C MET A 17 4.35 6.59 7.45
N ASN A 18 4.12 7.91 7.45
CA ASN A 18 3.03 8.50 8.23
C ASN A 18 1.66 8.41 7.55
N ILE A 19 1.60 8.50 6.22
CA ILE A 19 0.32 8.57 5.49
C ILE A 19 -0.13 7.20 4.97
N ILE A 20 0.81 6.29 4.69
CA ILE A 20 0.48 4.97 4.12
C ILE A 20 0.59 3.88 5.20
N PHE A 21 1.69 3.83 5.95
CA PHE A 21 1.94 2.74 6.90
C PHE A 21 1.18 2.90 8.24
N MET A 22 1.40 4.00 8.96
CA MET A 22 0.82 4.24 10.30
C MET A 22 -0.71 4.16 10.37
N PRO A 23 -1.49 4.76 9.44
CA PRO A 23 -2.96 4.76 9.55
C PRO A 23 -3.54 3.38 9.21
N ARG A 24 -2.82 2.57 8.43
CA ARG A 24 -3.26 1.21 8.06
C ARG A 24 -2.89 0.20 9.13
N LEU A 25 -1.77 0.38 9.80
CA LEU A 25 -1.45 -0.36 11.01
C LEU A 25 -2.49 -0.08 12.11
N ALA A 26 -2.85 1.19 12.34
CA ALA A 26 -3.84 1.59 13.34
C ALA A 26 -5.27 1.14 13.01
N GLY A 27 -5.63 1.11 11.72
CA GLY A 27 -6.96 0.73 11.24
C GLY A 27 -7.15 -0.75 10.92
N GLY A 28 -6.16 -1.61 11.16
CA GLY A 28 -6.22 -3.04 10.83
C GLY A 28 -6.31 -3.33 9.32
N GLY A 29 -5.87 -2.39 8.48
CA GLY A 29 -5.91 -2.50 7.02
C GLY A 29 -4.76 -3.38 6.49
N HIS A 30 -5.03 -4.09 5.39
CA HIS A 30 -3.99 -4.87 4.71
C HIS A 30 -3.14 -3.94 3.83
N LEU A 31 -1.83 -3.93 4.11
CA LEU A 31 -0.84 -3.13 3.39
C LEU A 31 0.01 -4.05 2.50
N ILE A 32 -0.01 -3.83 1.19
CA ILE A 32 0.85 -4.54 0.24
C ILE A 32 2.01 -3.63 -0.12
N THR A 33 3.22 -3.95 0.35
CA THR A 33 4.42 -3.17 0.03
C THR A 33 4.98 -3.52 -1.34
N LEU A 34 5.13 -2.53 -2.21
CA LEU A 34 5.71 -2.69 -3.53
C LEU A 34 7.13 -2.08 -3.54
N PRO A 35 8.19 -2.88 -3.38
CA PRO A 35 9.56 -2.34 -3.28
C PRO A 35 10.06 -1.70 -4.59
N LEU A 36 9.47 -2.07 -5.73
CA LEU A 36 9.73 -1.50 -7.04
C LEU A 36 8.39 -1.27 -7.75
N PHE A 37 8.17 -0.05 -8.25
CA PHE A 37 6.96 0.22 -9.03
C PHE A 37 6.98 -0.58 -10.34
N ARG A 38 6.03 -1.51 -10.46
CA ARG A 38 5.74 -2.25 -11.70
C ARG A 38 4.27 -2.06 -12.04
N PRO A 39 3.93 -1.45 -13.19
CA PRO A 39 2.56 -1.10 -13.54
C PRO A 39 1.65 -2.33 -13.68
N ASP A 40 2.17 -3.45 -14.18
CA ASP A 40 1.43 -4.72 -14.28
C ASP A 40 1.01 -5.24 -12.90
N LEU A 41 1.93 -5.19 -11.92
CA LEU A 41 1.66 -5.64 -10.56
C LEU A 41 0.70 -4.70 -9.84
N PHE A 42 0.84 -3.39 -10.07
CA PHE A 42 -0.06 -2.39 -9.52
C PHE A 42 -1.50 -2.59 -9.99
N THR A 43 -1.68 -2.82 -11.29
CA THR A 43 -3.00 -3.07 -11.89
C THR A 43 -3.60 -4.39 -11.39
N GLN A 44 -2.77 -5.44 -11.27
CA GLN A 44 -3.23 -6.71 -10.68
C GLN A 44 -3.71 -6.56 -9.24
N ILE A 45 -3.01 -5.77 -8.41
CA ILE A 45 -3.41 -5.55 -7.01
C ILE A 45 -4.75 -4.82 -6.96
N LEU A 46 -4.95 -3.79 -7.78
CA LEU A 46 -6.21 -3.06 -7.87
C LEU A 46 -7.38 -3.94 -8.33
N THR A 47 -7.15 -4.88 -9.25
CA THR A 47 -8.21 -5.77 -9.76
C THR A 47 -8.52 -6.92 -8.80
N ASN A 48 -7.52 -7.46 -8.10
CA ASN A 48 -7.70 -8.62 -7.21
C ASN A 48 -8.21 -8.25 -5.80
N PHE A 49 -7.99 -7.01 -5.35
CA PHE A 49 -8.38 -6.55 -4.01
C PHE A 49 -9.32 -5.33 -4.09
N PRO A 50 -10.64 -5.52 -4.02
CA PRO A 50 -11.62 -4.42 -4.01
C PRO A 50 -11.73 -3.70 -2.65
#